data_AF-A0A7W0JBK2-F1
#
_entry.id   AF-A0A7W0JBK2-F1
#
_cell.length_a   1.000
_cell.length_b   1.000
_cell.length_c   1.000
_cell.angle_alpha   90.00
_cell.angle_beta   90.00
_cell.angle_gamma   90.00
#
_symmetry.space_group_name_H-M   'P 1'
#
loop_
_entity.id
_entity.type
_entity.pdbx_description
1 polymer ?
#
loop_
_entity_poly.entity_id
_entity_poly.type
_entity_poly.pdbx_seq_one_letter_code
_entity_poly.pdbx_strand_id
1 'polypeptide(L)' 'MSEPPARHLHRARTRVDVPVVEVRPGDTLWGIAADLLGPTASDRDIAHQWPQWYRENRAVVGPDPDRLVPGQHLHPPELP' A
#
# COMPACT_ATOMS: atom_id res chain seq x y z
N MET A 1 40.62 1.00 24.58
CA MET A 1 39.91 2.01 25.41
C MET A 1 39.56 3.14 24.46
N SER A 2 38.34 3.36 23.99
CA SER A 2 37.00 2.98 24.47
C SER A 2 36.04 2.73 23.29
N GLU A 3 34.94 2.04 23.62
CA GLU A 3 33.84 1.49 22.80
C GLU A 3 33.18 2.40 21.73
N PRO A 4 32.48 1.78 20.74
CA PRO A 4 31.68 2.48 19.74
C PRO A 4 30.29 2.84 20.32
N PRO A 5 29.61 3.90 19.84
CA PRO A 5 28.17 3.99 20.05
C PRO A 5 27.50 2.98 19.12
N ALA A 6 26.79 2.01 19.71
CA ALA A 6 25.88 1.12 19.02
C ALA A 6 24.83 1.95 18.25
N ARG A 7 25.10 2.22 16.97
CA ARG A 7 24.09 2.73 16.05
C ARG A 7 23.18 1.56 15.74
N HIS A 8 22.08 1.50 16.49
CA HIS A 8 20.85 0.77 16.23
C HIS A 8 20.91 -0.01 14.92
N LEU A 9 21.21 -1.31 15.01
CA LEU A 9 20.85 -2.26 13.96
C LEU A 9 19.33 -2.34 13.97
N HIS A 10 18.67 -1.32 13.41
CA HIS A 10 17.31 -1.45 12.96
C HIS A 10 17.42 -2.44 11.80
N ARG A 11 17.27 -3.72 12.12
CA ARG A 11 17.14 -4.83 11.17
C ARG A 11 16.14 -4.36 10.13
N ALA A 12 16.65 -3.88 8.99
CA ALA A 12 15.86 -3.34 7.92
C ALA A 12 14.95 -4.48 7.46
N ARG A 13 13.71 -4.47 7.96
CA ARG A 13 12.60 -5.16 7.29
C ARG A 13 12.62 -4.50 5.93
N THR A 14 13.01 -5.23 4.88
CA THR A 14 12.99 -4.72 3.52
C THR A 14 11.57 -4.21 3.29
N ARG A 15 11.37 -2.88 3.40
CA ARG A 15 10.12 -2.26 2.99
C ARG A 15 10.08 -2.62 1.51
N VAL A 16 9.11 -3.44 1.11
CA VAL A 16 8.74 -3.45 -0.29
C VAL A 16 8.23 -2.03 -0.49
N ASP A 17 9.08 -1.18 -1.07
CA ASP A 17 8.72 0.18 -1.42
C ASP A 17 7.73 0.01 -2.57
N VAL A 18 6.46 -0.17 -2.21
CA VAL A 18 5.40 -0.28 -3.19
C VAL A 18 5.33 1.11 -3.83
N PRO A 19 5.51 1.23 -5.15
CA PRO A 19 5.45 2.53 -5.78
C PRO A 19 4.04 3.11 -5.63
N VAL A 20 3.96 4.44 -5.60
CA VAL A 20 2.70 5.15 -5.74
C VAL A 20 2.00 4.67 -7.01
N VAL A 21 0.72 4.32 -6.89
CA VAL A 21 -0.09 3.78 -7.98
C VAL A 21 -0.93 4.91 -8.57
N GLU A 22 -0.81 5.15 -9.87
CA GLU A 22 -1.73 6.02 -10.60
C GLU A 22 -2.98 5.24 -11.01
N VAL A 23 -4.15 5.71 -10.59
CA VAL A 23 -5.45 5.14 -10.95
C VAL A 23 -5.69 5.30 -12.44
N ARG A 24 -6.03 4.19 -13.10
CA ARG A 24 -6.43 4.12 -14.51
C ARG A 24 -7.94 3.94 -14.65
N PRO A 25 -8.52 4.23 -15.83
CA PRO A 25 -9.92 3.94 -16.09
C PRO A 25 -10.23 2.46 -15.89
N GLY A 26 -11.19 2.16 -15.00
CA GLY A 26 -11.60 0.80 -14.66
C GLY A 26 -10.89 0.19 -13.45
N ASP A 27 -9.90 0.89 -12.87
CA ASP A 27 -9.25 0.43 -11.64
C ASP A 27 -10.22 0.45 -10.46
N THR A 28 -9.98 -0.49 -9.55
CA THR A 28 -10.65 -0.57 -8.26
C THR A 28 -9.60 -0.77 -7.18
N LEU A 29 -9.91 -0.38 -5.94
CA LEU A 29 -9.00 -0.65 -4.81
C LEU A 29 -8.72 -2.14 -4.64
N TRP A 30 -9.70 -2.99 -4.97
CA TRP A 30 -9.53 -4.43 -5.02
C TRP A 30 -8.51 -4.85 -6.08
N GLY A 31 -8.66 -4.39 -7.31
CA GLY A 31 -7.74 -4.70 -8.42
C GLY A 31 -6.32 -4.23 -8.12
N ILE A 32 -6.16 -3.00 -7.64
CA ILE A 32 -4.86 -2.44 -7.24
C ILE A 32 -4.22 -3.29 -6.13
N ALA A 33 -4.99 -3.67 -5.10
CA ALA A 33 -4.49 -4.54 -4.04
C ALA A 33 -4.12 -5.95 -4.56
N ALA A 34 -4.91 -6.51 -5.48
CA ALA A 34 -4.65 -7.81 -6.09
C ALA A 34 -3.36 -7.80 -6.93
N ASP A 35 -3.18 -6.79 -7.78
CA ASP A 35 -1.99 -6.65 -8.64
C ASP A 35 -0.71 -6.54 -7.80
N LEU A 36 -0.79 -5.85 -6.67
CA LEU A 36 0.35 -5.66 -5.76
C LEU A 36 0.66 -6.88 -4.90
N LEU A 37 -0.35 -7.62 -4.45
CA LEU A 37 -0.14 -8.89 -3.74
C LEU A 37 0.33 -10.00 -4.70
N GLY A 38 0.07 -9.83 -5.99
CA GLY A 38 0.49 -10.72 -7.06
C GLY A 38 -0.43 -11.93 -7.26
N PRO A 39 -0.12 -12.78 -8.25
CA PRO A 39 -1.03 -13.82 -8.74
C PRO A 39 -1.29 -14.97 -7.75
N THR A 40 -0.53 -15.03 -6.65
CA THR A 40 -0.68 -16.04 -5.60
C THR A 40 -1.55 -15.55 -4.44
N ALA A 41 -1.98 -14.29 -4.45
CA ALA A 41 -2.83 -13.73 -3.41
C ALA A 41 -4.20 -14.40 -3.41
N SER A 42 -4.70 -14.72 -2.22
CA SER A 42 -6.09 -15.16 -2.09
C SER A 42 -7.03 -13.97 -2.02
N ASP A 43 -8.31 -14.18 -2.37
CA ASP A 43 -9.35 -13.16 -2.19
C ASP A 43 -9.41 -12.64 -0.75
N ARG A 44 -9.08 -13.48 0.23
CA ARG A 44 -9.00 -13.09 1.63
C ARG A 44 -7.86 -12.10 1.87
N ASP A 45 -6.70 -12.32 1.29
CA ASP A 45 -5.56 -11.40 1.42
C ASP A 45 -5.89 -10.05 0.79
N ILE A 46 -6.53 -10.06 -0.39
CA ILE A 46 -6.98 -8.84 -1.08
C ILE A 46 -8.05 -8.12 -0.25
N ALA A 47 -9.02 -8.84 0.30
CA ALA A 47 -10.06 -8.31 1.20
C ALA A 47 -9.49 -7.66 2.46
N HIS A 48 -8.34 -8.15 2.96
CA HIS A 48 -7.64 -7.53 4.07
C HIS A 48 -6.83 -6.29 3.65
N GLN A 49 -6.34 -6.25 2.41
CA GLN A 49 -5.42 -5.20 1.94
C GLN A 49 -6.13 -3.99 1.34
N TRP A 50 -7.17 -4.16 0.51
CA TRP A 50 -7.85 -3.02 -0.12
C TRP A 50 -8.41 -1.98 0.89
N PRO A 51 -8.91 -2.33 2.10
CA PRO A 51 -9.36 -1.34 3.07
C PRO A 51 -8.19 -0.55 3.68
N GLN A 52 -6.98 -1.10 3.69
CA GLN A 52 -5.78 -0.37 4.09
C GLN A 52 -5.44 0.70 3.05
N TRP A 53 -5.53 0.36 1.76
CA TRP A 53 -5.41 1.32 0.67
C TRP A 53 -6.42 2.46 0.78
N TYR A 54 -7.69 2.14 1.04
CA TYR A 54 -8.70 3.19 1.23
C TYR A 54 -8.37 4.09 2.42
N ARG A 55 -7.97 3.52 3.57
CA ARG A 55 -7.67 4.30 4.78
C ARG A 55 -6.51 5.26 4.58
N GLU A 56 -5.42 4.79 3.97
CA GLU A 56 -4.25 5.62 3.68
C GLU A 56 -4.59 6.75 2.69
N ASN A 57 -5.43 6.46 1.69
CA ASN A 57 -5.73 7.40 0.62
C ASN A 57 -7.09 8.09 0.75
N ARG A 58 -7.72 8.04 1.92
CA ARG A 58 -9.08 8.55 2.12
C ARG A 58 -9.21 10.03 1.76
N ALA A 59 -8.14 10.80 1.97
CA ALA A 59 -8.09 12.22 1.60
C ALA A 59 -8.14 12.44 0.07
N VAL A 60 -7.61 11.49 -0.72
CA VAL A 60 -7.56 11.54 -2.18
C VAL A 60 -8.82 10.92 -2.80
N VAL A 61 -9.23 9.74 -2.31
CA VAL A 61 -10.38 8.97 -2.81
C VAL A 61 -11.71 9.61 -2.39
N GLY A 62 -11.76 10.19 -1.19
CA GLY A 62 -12.97 10.77 -0.63
C GLY A 62 -13.85 9.76 0.11
N PRO A 63 -15.15 10.05 0.30
CA PRO A 63 -16.03 9.26 1.18
C PRO A 63 -16.45 7.91 0.59
N ASP A 64 -16.32 7.72 -0.73
CA ASP A 64 -16.79 6.54 -1.45
C ASP A 64 -15.58 5.78 -2.01
N PRO A 65 -15.23 4.60 -1.46
CA PRO A 65 -14.06 3.81 -1.89
C PRO A 65 -14.21 3.23 -3.29
N ASP A 66 -15.43 3.11 -3.82
CA ASP A 66 -15.70 2.57 -5.15
C ASP A 66 -15.59 3.64 -6.25
N ARG A 67 -15.44 4.92 -5.86
CA ARG A 67 -15.31 6.06 -6.78
C ARG A 67 -13.86 6.50 -6.96
N LEU A 68 -13.06 5.64 -7.58
CA LEU A 68 -11.74 6.04 -8.04
C LEU A 68 -11.85 6.93 -9.29
N VAL A 69 -11.01 7.96 -9.35
CA VAL A 69 -10.92 8.90 -10.47
C VAL A 69 -9.58 8.73 -11.16
N PRO A 70 -9.53 8.52 -12.48
CA PRO A 70 -8.28 8.39 -13.21
C PRO A 70 -7.33 9.58 -12.97
N GLY A 71 -6.03 9.28 -12.81
CA GLY A 71 -4.99 10.25 -12.47
C GLY A 71 -4.82 10.51 -10.95
N GLN A 72 -5.66 9.92 -10.09
CA GLN A 72 -5.38 9.89 -8.66
C GLN A 72 -4.12 9.08 -8.39
N HIS A 73 -3.28 9.61 -7.50
CA HIS A 73 -2.06 8.95 -7.05
C HIS A 73 -2.31 8.35 -5.67
N LEU A 74 -2.31 7.03 -5.57
CA LEU A 74 -2.54 6.30 -4.34
C LEU A 74 -1.22 5.83 -3.75
N HIS A 75 -0.99 6.18 -2.49
CA HIS A 75 0.14 5.76 -1.70
C HIS A 75 -0.13 4.39 -1.06
N PRO A 76 0.85 3.48 -1.05
CA PRO A 76 0.67 2.21 -0.36
C PRO A 76 0.50 2.43 1.15
N PRO A 77 -0.32 1.60 1.81
CA PRO A 77 -0.38 1.62 3.26
C PRO A 77 0.95 1.17 3.85
N GLU A 78 1.37 1.79 4.96
CA GLU A 78 2.49 1.29 5.73
C GLU A 78 2.15 -0.10 6.29
N LEU A 79 2.82 -1.13 5.77
CA LEU A 79 2.73 -2.48 6.32
C LEU A 79 3.30 -2.48 7.76
N PRO A 80 2.58 -3.03 8.76
CA PRO A 80 3.05 -3.09 10.15
C PRO A 80 4.25 -4.03 10.40
#